data_AF-A0A972IGE0-F1
#
_entry.id   AF-A0A972IGE0-F1
#
_cell.length_a   1.000
_cell.length_b   1.000
_cell.length_c   1.000
_cell.angle_alpha   90.00
_cell.angle_beta   90.00
_cell.angle_gamma   90.00
#
_symmetry.space_group_name_H-M   'P 1'
#
loop_
_entity.id
_entity.type
_entity.pdbx_description
1 polymer ?
#
loop_
_entity_poly.entity_id
_entity_poly.type
_entity_poly.pdbx_seq_one_letter_code
_entity_poly.pdbx_strand_id
1 'polypeptide(L)'
;MATSISPSLVFPPVEESDKDGLLALGGVLRPEWLLDAYSHGIFPWPMGDETPMAWWSPDPRGILPLDRFHVSRRLRRTIRQGRFEVTCDRAFRDVMVGCGSAAGRIANTWVTPAMVEAY
;
A
#
# COMPACT_ATOMS: atom_id res chain seq x y z
N MET A 1 -11.23 18.00 -5.19
CA MET A 1 -10.76 18.33 -3.83
C MET A 1 -11.08 17.12 -2.98
N ALA A 2 -10.14 16.64 -2.16
CA ALA A 2 -10.35 15.44 -1.35
C ALA A 2 -11.49 15.62 -0.33
N THR A 3 -12.33 14.60 -0.19
CA THR A 3 -13.45 14.62 0.75
C THR A 3 -12.97 14.25 2.15
N SER A 4 -13.37 15.04 3.17
CA SER A 4 -13.12 14.68 4.56
C SER A 4 -14.12 13.60 5.00
N ILE A 5 -13.63 12.45 5.48
CA ILE A 5 -14.49 11.35 5.94
C ILE A 5 -14.53 11.28 7.47
N SER A 6 -15.75 11.29 8.00
CA SER A 6 -16.03 10.98 9.41
C SER A 6 -15.79 9.49 9.68
N PRO A 7 -15.70 9.02 10.95
CA PRO A 7 -15.51 7.60 11.26
C PRO A 7 -16.77 6.74 10.98
N SER A 8 -17.20 6.72 9.73
CA SER A 8 -18.18 5.81 9.14
C SER A 8 -17.47 4.98 8.08
N LEU A 9 -17.72 3.67 8.04
CA LEU A 9 -17.10 2.72 7.09
C LEU A 9 -17.47 2.93 5.61
N VAL A 10 -18.07 4.07 5.25
CA VAL A 10 -18.55 4.34 3.90
C VAL A 10 -17.56 5.27 3.20
N PHE A 11 -16.86 4.74 2.20
CA PHE A 11 -16.04 5.55 1.30
C PHE A 11 -16.91 6.23 0.22
N PRO A 12 -16.51 7.43 -0.25
CA PRO A 12 -17.10 8.02 -1.45
C PRO A 12 -16.81 7.17 -2.70
N PRO A 13 -17.62 7.28 -3.76
CA PRO A 13 -17.34 6.65 -5.06
C PRO A 13 -15.96 7.00 -5.58
N VAL A 14 -15.24 6.03 -6.14
CA VAL A 14 -13.84 6.20 -6.60
C VAL A 14 -13.71 7.21 -7.74
N GLU A 15 -14.78 7.44 -8.50
CA GLU A 15 -14.87 8.43 -9.57
C GLU A 15 -14.76 9.87 -9.05
N GLU A 16 -14.93 10.09 -7.74
CA GLU A 16 -14.75 11.39 -7.09
C GLU A 16 -13.27 11.69 -6.73
N SER A 17 -12.35 10.75 -7.02
CA SER A 17 -10.91 10.97 -6.83
C SER A 17 -10.41 12.14 -7.66
N ASP A 18 -9.41 12.86 -7.16
CA ASP A 18 -8.76 13.91 -7.94
C ASP A 18 -7.84 13.34 -9.05
N LYS A 19 -7.19 14.23 -9.80
CA LYS A 19 -6.32 13.87 -10.94
C LYS A 19 -5.14 12.94 -10.57
N ASP A 20 -4.75 12.92 -9.30
CA ASP A 20 -3.64 12.09 -8.81
C ASP A 20 -4.17 10.84 -8.08
N GLY A 21 -5.50 10.70 -7.97
CA GLY A 21 -6.17 9.59 -7.32
C GLY A 21 -6.47 9.81 -5.84
N LEU A 22 -6.28 11.01 -5.28
CA LEU A 22 -6.62 11.27 -3.88
C LEU A 22 -8.15 11.34 -3.75
N LEU A 23 -8.71 10.42 -2.95
CA LEU A 23 -10.15 10.27 -2.77
C LEU A 23 -10.63 10.96 -1.49
N ALA A 24 -9.99 10.63 -0.36
CA ALA A 24 -10.46 11.06 0.95
C ALA A 24 -9.34 11.29 1.96
N LEU A 25 -9.62 12.17 2.93
CA LEU A 25 -8.79 12.45 4.11
C LEU A 25 -9.57 12.15 5.39
N GLY A 26 -8.93 11.53 6.38
CA GLY A 26 -9.55 11.17 7.66
C GLY A 26 -9.90 9.69 7.76
N GLY A 27 -10.92 9.37 8.56
CA GLY A 27 -11.28 7.98 8.87
C GLY A 27 -10.32 7.31 9.87
N VAL A 28 -10.43 5.98 10.00
CA VAL A 28 -9.66 5.21 10.98
C VAL A 28 -8.90 4.09 10.27
N LEU A 29 -7.62 3.92 10.61
CA LEU A 29 -6.80 2.82 10.10
C LEU A 29 -7.03 1.56 10.96
N ARG A 30 -8.10 0.81 10.67
CA ARG A 30 -8.42 -0.48 11.31
C ARG A 30 -8.72 -1.55 10.25
N PRO A 31 -8.61 -2.85 10.59
CA PRO A 31 -8.80 -3.93 9.63
C PRO A 31 -10.09 -3.85 8.81
N GLU A 32 -11.22 -3.50 9.44
CA GLU A 32 -12.51 -3.38 8.75
C GLU A 32 -12.55 -2.25 7.72
N TRP A 33 -11.81 -1.16 7.96
CA TRP A 33 -11.68 -0.05 6.99
C TRP A 33 -10.78 -0.45 5.82
N LEU A 34 -9.69 -1.16 6.11
CA LEU A 34 -8.79 -1.68 5.08
C LEU A 34 -9.54 -2.64 4.16
N LEU A 35 -10.29 -3.60 4.72
CA LEU A 35 -11.06 -4.57 3.95
C LEU A 35 -12.09 -3.89 3.04
N ASP A 36 -12.84 -2.91 3.58
CA ASP A 36 -13.81 -2.16 2.78
C ASP A 36 -13.11 -1.36 1.66
N ALA A 37 -12.07 -0.60 2.00
CA ALA A 37 -11.30 0.18 1.05
C ALA A 37 -10.78 -0.70 -0.10
N TYR A 38 -10.09 -1.80 0.22
CA TYR A 38 -9.53 -2.71 -0.78
C TYR A 38 -10.62 -3.33 -1.68
N SER A 39 -11.81 -3.63 -1.12
CA SER A 39 -12.93 -4.16 -1.91
C SER A 39 -13.47 -3.18 -2.95
N HIS A 40 -13.34 -1.87 -2.68
CA HIS A 40 -13.71 -0.78 -3.57
C HIS A 40 -12.54 -0.28 -4.44
N GLY A 41 -11.37 -0.93 -4.39
CA GLY A 41 -10.18 -0.49 -5.12
C GLY A 41 -9.43 0.67 -4.48
N ILE A 42 -9.74 1.03 -3.24
CA ILE A 42 -9.12 2.12 -2.49
C ILE A 42 -7.96 1.56 -1.64
N PHE A 43 -6.89 2.34 -1.45
CA PHE A 43 -5.81 1.97 -0.53
C PHE A 43 -5.37 3.14 0.35
N PRO A 44 -4.94 2.88 1.60
CA PRO A 44 -4.36 3.90 2.46
C PRO A 44 -2.93 4.21 2.02
N TRP A 45 -2.60 5.50 1.96
CA TRP A 45 -1.22 5.93 1.76
C TRP A 45 -1.01 7.30 2.43
N PRO A 46 -0.50 7.33 3.68
CA PRO A 46 -0.35 8.57 4.43
C PRO A 46 0.65 9.52 3.78
N MET A 47 0.37 10.83 3.83
CA MET A 47 1.21 11.89 3.24
C MET A 47 2.20 12.52 4.25
N GLY A 48 2.23 12.02 5.48
CA GLY A 48 3.07 12.50 6.57
C GLY A 48 2.36 12.45 7.92
N ASP A 49 3.11 12.60 9.00
CA ASP A 49 2.59 12.42 10.37
C ASP A 49 1.56 13.50 10.78
N GLU A 50 1.62 14.69 10.16
CA GLU A 50 0.71 15.81 10.46
C GLU A 50 -0.55 15.81 9.59
N THR A 51 -0.64 14.90 8.61
CA THR A 51 -1.81 14.79 7.73
C THR A 51 -2.77 13.73 8.25
N PRO A 52 -4.10 13.96 8.18
CA PRO A 52 -5.07 12.89 8.37
C PRO A 52 -4.80 11.73 7.41
N MET A 53 -5.25 10.53 7.77
CA MET A 53 -5.10 9.34 6.92
C MET A 53 -5.63 9.62 5.51
N ALA A 54 -4.84 9.33 4.49
CA ALA A 54 -5.17 9.59 3.10
C ALA A 54 -5.49 8.30 2.36
N TRP A 55 -6.58 8.32 1.60
CA TRP A 55 -7.12 7.17 0.87
C TRP A 55 -7.14 7.47 -0.62
N TRP A 56 -6.70 6.50 -1.43
CA TRP A 56 -6.34 6.71 -2.83
C TRP A 56 -6.99 5.69 -3.76
N SER A 57 -7.42 6.13 -4.95
CA SER A 57 -7.86 5.32 -6.07
C SER A 57 -7.46 5.98 -7.41
N PRO A 58 -6.19 5.83 -7.85
CA PRO A 58 -5.68 6.48 -9.04
C PRO A 58 -6.22 5.86 -10.34
N ASP A 59 -6.44 6.73 -11.33
CA ASP A 59 -6.73 6.39 -12.73
C ASP A 59 -5.72 7.11 -13.64
N PRO A 60 -4.84 6.41 -14.37
CA PRO A 60 -4.78 4.94 -14.52
C PRO A 60 -4.23 4.20 -13.29
N ARG A 61 -4.80 3.02 -13.03
CA ARG A 61 -4.32 2.11 -11.98
C ARG A 61 -3.14 1.26 -12.46
N GLY A 62 -2.02 1.32 -11.73
CA GLY A 62 -0.88 0.44 -11.97
C GLY A 62 -1.21 -1.02 -11.66
N ILE A 63 -1.10 -1.90 -12.65
CA ILE A 63 -1.27 -3.35 -12.50
C ILE A 63 -0.06 -4.09 -13.08
N LEU A 64 0.21 -5.31 -12.59
CA LEU A 64 1.26 -6.19 -13.09
C LEU A 64 0.66 -7.51 -13.58
N PRO A 65 0.39 -7.65 -14.89
CA PRO A 65 -0.07 -8.91 -15.45
C PRO A 65 0.98 -10.01 -15.28
N LEU A 66 0.62 -11.09 -14.59
CA LEU A 66 1.55 -12.17 -14.25
C LEU A 66 1.90 -13.05 -15.47
N ASP A 67 0.99 -13.16 -16.44
CA ASP A 67 1.17 -13.86 -17.71
C ASP A 67 2.25 -13.21 -18.60
N ARG A 68 2.52 -11.93 -18.39
CA ARG A 68 3.52 -11.14 -19.14
C ARG A 68 4.68 -10.66 -18.29
N PHE A 69 4.85 -11.20 -17.09
CA PHE A 69 5.92 -10.78 -16.20
C PHE A 69 7.31 -11.04 -16.82
N HIS A 70 8.08 -9.97 -17.01
CA HIS A 70 9.40 -10.07 -17.62
C HIS A 70 10.49 -10.37 -16.57
N VAL A 71 11.04 -11.59 -16.63
CA VAL A 71 12.23 -11.95 -15.84
C VAL A 71 13.48 -11.79 -16.68
N SER A 72 14.31 -10.80 -16.34
CA SER A 72 15.57 -10.55 -17.06
C SER A 72 16.51 -11.75 -17.00
N ARG A 73 17.36 -11.90 -18.03
CA ARG A 73 18.34 -13.01 -18.11
C ARG A 73 19.26 -13.08 -16.89
N ARG A 74 19.68 -11.92 -16.36
CA ARG A 74 20.53 -11.82 -15.17
C ARG A 74 19.79 -12.31 -13.93
N LEU A 75 18.54 -11.89 -13.73
CA LEU A 75 17.72 -12.34 -12.61
C LEU A 75 17.47 -13.85 -12.66
N ARG A 76 17.13 -14.41 -13.84
CA ARG A 76 16.99 -15.86 -14.03
C ARG A 76 18.27 -16.62 -13.64
N ARG A 77 19.45 -16.09 -13.97
CA ARG A 77 20.72 -16.70 -13.55
C ARG A 77 20.88 -16.68 -12.04
N THR A 78 20.59 -15.56 -11.38
CA THR A 78 20.67 -15.44 -9.91
C THR A 78 19.74 -16.43 -9.21
N ILE A 79 18.49 -16.54 -9.65
CA ILE A 79 17.50 -17.46 -9.06
C ILE A 79 17.98 -18.91 -9.14
N ARG A 80 18.50 -19.34 -10.30
CA ARG A 80 19.00 -20.71 -10.50
C ARG A 80 20.21 -21.09 -9.64
N GLN A 81 20.87 -20.13 -9.00
CA GLN A 81 21.97 -20.43 -8.08
C GLN A 81 21.49 -20.99 -6.73
N GLY A 82 20.18 -20.95 -6.43
CA GLY A 82 19.63 -21.50 -5.19
C GLY A 82 20.15 -20.82 -3.92
N ARG A 83 20.58 -19.55 -4.03
CA ARG A 83 21.20 -18.79 -2.93
C ARG A 83 20.21 -18.25 -1.91
N PHE A 84 18.92 -18.26 -2.23
CA PHE A 84 17.85 -17.72 -1.42
C PHE A 84 16.77 -18.77 -1.23
N GLU A 85 16.27 -18.89 0.00
CA GLU A 85 15.04 -19.60 0.30
C GLU A 85 13.88 -18.61 0.25
N VAL A 86 12.79 -18.99 -0.42
CA VAL A 86 11.56 -18.19 -0.49
C VAL A 86 10.50 -18.92 0.32
N THR A 87 9.93 -18.22 1.29
CA THR A 87 8.83 -18.71 2.14
C THR A 87 7.64 -17.76 2.01
N CYS A 88 6.46 -18.21 2.41
CA CYS A 88 5.24 -17.41 2.44
C CYS A 88 4.76 -17.31 3.90
N ASP A 89 4.36 -16.11 4.32
CA ASP A 89 3.77 -15.80 5.63
C ASP A 89 4.55 -16.25 6.88
N ARG A 90 5.86 -16.48 6.74
CA ARG A 90 6.71 -16.92 7.86
C ARG A 90 7.07 -15.81 8.84
N ALA A 91 7.12 -14.56 8.38
CA ALA A 91 7.59 -13.41 9.16
C ALA A 91 7.00 -12.08 8.64
N PHE A 92 5.67 -11.98 8.58
CA PHE A 92 4.97 -10.85 7.97
C PHE A 92 5.37 -9.48 8.55
N ARG A 93 5.36 -9.34 9.88
CA ARG A 93 5.78 -8.11 10.57
C ARG A 93 7.22 -7.73 10.24
N ASP A 94 8.14 -8.68 10.22
CA ASP A 94 9.55 -8.40 9.91
C ASP A 94 9.73 -7.93 8.46
N VAL A 95 8.97 -8.50 7.52
CA VAL A 95 8.93 -8.05 6.12
C VAL A 95 8.42 -6.61 6.02
N MET A 96 7.30 -6.30 6.69
CA MET A 96 6.74 -4.94 6.75
C MET A 96 7.75 -3.93 7.30
N VAL A 97 8.36 -4.22 8.44
CA VAL A 97 9.39 -3.37 9.07
C VAL A 97 10.61 -3.21 8.15
N GLY A 98 11.04 -4.28 7.49
CA GLY A 98 12.12 -4.24 6.50
C GLY A 98 11.81 -3.34 5.30
N CYS A 99 10.57 -3.36 4.81
CA CYS A 99 10.12 -2.47 3.74
C CYS A 99 10.17 -0.98 4.12
N GLY A 100 9.83 -0.67 5.37
CA GLY A 100 9.87 0.70 5.90
C GLY A 100 11.26 1.21 6.25
N SER A 101 12.16 0.33 6.67
CA SER A 101 13.50 0.69 7.17
C SER A 101 14.64 0.56 6.15
N ALA A 102 14.33 0.21 4.90
CA ALA A 102 15.33 0.06 3.84
C ALA A 102 16.17 1.34 3.65
N ALA A 103 17.44 1.16 3.28
CA ALA A 103 18.37 2.28 3.06
C ALA A 103 17.79 3.31 2.06
N GLY A 104 17.81 4.59 2.44
CA GLY A 104 17.21 5.68 1.67
C GLY A 104 15.71 5.91 1.92
N ARG A 105 15.05 5.09 2.76
CA ARG A 105 13.64 5.25 3.14
C ARG A 105 13.41 5.59 4.61
N ILE A 106 14.46 5.57 5.44
CA ILE A 106 14.36 5.95 6.86
C ILE A 106 13.84 7.40 6.93
N ALA A 107 12.74 7.60 7.66
CA ALA A 107 11.99 8.87 7.73
C ALA A 107 11.39 9.39 6.40
N ASN A 108 11.36 8.56 5.35
CA ASN A 108 10.78 8.87 4.04
C ASN A 108 10.02 7.65 3.50
N THR A 109 9.16 7.08 4.34
CA THR A 109 8.35 5.90 4.04
C THR A 109 6.93 6.11 4.55
N TRP A 110 5.97 5.50 3.87
CA TRP A 110 4.57 5.47 4.30
C TRP A 110 4.30 4.34 5.30
N VAL A 111 5.25 3.42 5.50
CA VAL A 111 5.13 2.28 6.42
C VAL A 111 5.43 2.76 7.85
N THR A 112 4.47 3.46 8.45
CA THR A 112 4.52 3.94 9.83
C THR A 112 4.23 2.81 10.82
N PRO A 113 4.52 2.99 12.13
CA PRO A 113 4.11 2.01 13.15
C PRO A 113 2.61 1.70 13.11
N ALA A 114 1.75 2.70 12.87
CA ALA A 114 0.31 2.49 12.73
C ALA A 114 -0.05 1.60 11.51
N MET A 115 0.66 1.75 10.39
CA MET A 115 0.49 0.86 9.23
C MET A 115 0.92 -0.58 9.55
N VAL A 116 1.99 -0.76 10.33
CA VAL A 116 2.45 -2.08 10.76
C VAL A 116 1.48 -2.75 11.74
N GLU A 117 0.80 -1.99 12.59
CA GLU A 117 -0.22 -2.55 13.50
C GLU A 117 -1.55 -2.86 12.80
N ALA A 118 -1.87 -2.15 11.71
CA ALA A 118 -3.16 -2.32 11.03
C ALA A 118 -3.20 -3.48 10.01
N TYR A 119 -2.04 -3.85 9.46
CA TYR A 119 -1.87 -4.95 8.50
C TYR A 119 -1.34 -6.20 9.22
#